data_AF-A0A520HS13-F1
#
_entry.id   AF-A0A520HS13-F1
#
_cell.length_a   1.000
_cell.length_b   1.000
_cell.length_c   1.000
_cell.angle_alpha   90.00
_cell.angle_beta   90.00
_cell.angle_gamma   90.00
#
_symmetry.space_group_name_H-M   'P 1'
#
loop_
_entity.id
_entity.type
_entity.pdbx_description
1 polymer ?
#
loop_
_entity_poly.entity_id
_entity_poly.type
_entity_poly.pdbx_seq_one_letter_code
_entity_poly.pdbx_strand_id
1 'polypeptide(L)'
;IKVGAIIGLTSVVLVLMYGQTRIFYTMARDGLLPRIFATVHPKFKTPWINTLLVGAITAVAAGFFDINVLGDMTSVGTLAAFAIVCLSVIYLRRTAPELPRGFSVPLYPVVPILGILSCIYLITTVPWNVLVFFLWYMAGGVVLYFAYGMHNSNLQRGEPQVDAPDMGEYVAPVGEQP
;
A
#
# COMPACT_ATOMS: atom_id res chain seq x y z
N ILE A 1 -18.19 -25.78 8.12
CA ILE A 1 -16.94 -25.09 8.52
C ILE A 1 -15.89 -25.11 7.40
N LYS A 2 -15.47 -26.28 6.88
CA LYS A 2 -14.44 -26.38 5.81
C LYS A 2 -14.78 -25.63 4.51
N VAL A 3 -16.02 -25.74 4.02
CA VAL A 3 -16.46 -25.03 2.79
C VAL A 3 -16.42 -23.51 2.97
N GLY A 4 -16.85 -23.01 4.12
CA GLY A 4 -16.80 -21.58 4.44
C GLY A 4 -15.38 -21.03 4.49
N ALA A 5 -14.43 -21.79 5.04
CA ALA A 5 -13.01 -21.40 5.05
C ALA A 5 -12.43 -21.27 3.64
N ILE A 6 -12.75 -22.21 2.74
CA ILE A 6 -12.26 -22.18 1.34
C ILE A 6 -12.80 -20.95 0.60
N ILE A 7 -14.10 -20.69 0.71
CA ILE A 7 -14.75 -19.55 0.06
C ILE A 7 -14.17 -18.23 0.61
N GLY A 8 -14.01 -18.14 1.94
CA GLY A 8 -13.44 -16.97 2.61
C GLY A 8 -12.00 -16.67 2.17
N LEU A 9 -11.11 -17.67 2.21
CA LEU A 9 -9.72 -17.51 1.78
C LEU A 9 -9.62 -17.13 0.30
N THR A 10 -10.43 -17.73 -0.56
CA THR A 10 -10.47 -17.40 -1.99
C THR A 10 -10.85 -15.94 -2.22
N SER A 11 -11.87 -15.44 -1.50
CA SER A 11 -12.28 -14.04 -1.57
C SER A 11 -11.15 -13.09 -1.14
N VAL A 12 -10.49 -13.39 -0.01
CA VAL A 12 -9.37 -12.58 0.49
C VAL A 12 -8.22 -12.54 -0.52
N VAL A 13 -7.85 -13.68 -1.10
CA VAL A 13 -6.78 -13.74 -2.12
C VAL A 13 -7.12 -12.85 -3.32
N LEU A 14 -8.36 -12.91 -3.83
CA LEU A 14 -8.79 -12.07 -4.95
C LEU A 14 -8.72 -10.57 -4.62
N VAL A 15 -9.16 -10.17 -3.42
CA VAL A 15 -9.08 -8.77 -2.97
C VAL A 15 -7.62 -8.30 -2.86
N LEU A 16 -6.73 -9.12 -2.30
CA LEU A 16 -5.31 -8.77 -2.16
C LEU A 16 -4.60 -8.66 -3.52
N MET A 17 -4.85 -9.59 -4.44
CA MET A 17 -4.29 -9.53 -5.79
C MET A 17 -4.77 -8.28 -6.56
N TYR A 18 -6.05 -7.93 -6.43
CA TYR A 18 -6.57 -6.70 -7.02
C TYR A 18 -5.94 -5.44 -6.38
N GLY A 19 -5.79 -5.40 -5.06
CA GLY A 19 -5.13 -4.30 -4.36
C GLY A 19 -3.69 -4.07 -4.84
N GLN A 20 -2.89 -5.13 -4.90
CA GLN A 20 -1.49 -5.04 -5.32
C GLN A 20 -1.33 -4.55 -6.77
N THR A 21 -2.14 -5.06 -7.68
CA THR A 21 -2.08 -4.68 -9.10
C THR A 21 -2.46 -3.21 -9.33
N ARG A 22 -3.41 -2.69 -8.55
CA ARG A 22 -3.79 -1.27 -8.57
C ARG A 22 -2.69 -0.36 -8.05
N ILE A 23 -2.07 -0.72 -6.92
CA ILE A 23 -0.98 0.07 -6.33
C ILE A 23 0.22 0.13 -7.29
N PHE A 24 0.58 -0.99 -7.93
CA PHE A 24 1.64 -1.00 -8.96
C PHE A 24 1.28 -0.16 -10.19
N TYR A 25 0.02 -0.19 -10.62
CA TYR A 25 -0.44 0.63 -11.73
C TYR A 25 -0.35 2.14 -11.41
N THR A 26 -0.80 2.56 -10.22
CA THR A 26 -0.72 3.98 -9.81
C THR A 26 0.73 4.42 -9.65
N MET A 27 1.59 3.61 -9.00
CA MET A 27 3.02 3.94 -8.88
C MET A 27 3.74 4.02 -10.24
N ALA A 28 3.40 3.14 -11.19
CA ALA A 28 3.95 3.20 -12.55
C ALA A 28 3.45 4.42 -13.34
N ARG A 29 2.20 4.84 -13.10
CA ARG A 29 1.61 6.06 -13.68
C ARG A 29 2.26 7.32 -13.11
N ASP A 30 2.59 7.32 -11.82
CA ASP A 30 3.30 8.41 -11.14
C ASP A 30 4.79 8.48 -11.57
N GLY A 31 5.26 7.51 -12.36
CA GLY A 31 6.62 7.46 -12.89
C GLY A 31 7.64 6.81 -11.95
N LEU A 32 7.20 6.27 -10.80
CA LEU A 32 8.05 5.61 -9.81
C LEU A 32 8.49 4.19 -10.25
N LEU A 33 7.82 3.60 -11.24
CA LEU A 33 8.11 2.27 -11.78
C LEU A 33 8.17 2.28 -13.33
N PRO A 34 8.83 1.31 -13.98
CA PRO A 34 8.89 1.20 -15.44
C PRO A 34 7.51 1.26 -16.10
N ARG A 35 7.36 2.04 -17.19
CA ARG A 35 6.06 2.24 -17.90
C ARG A 35 5.40 0.93 -18.38
N ILE A 36 6.16 -0.17 -18.47
CA ILE A 36 5.61 -1.51 -18.75
C ILE A 36 4.53 -1.89 -17.71
N PHE A 37 4.70 -1.51 -16.44
CA PHE A 37 3.72 -1.76 -15.38
C PHE A 37 2.47 -0.86 -15.45
N ALA A 38 2.48 0.20 -16.28
CA ALA A 38 1.32 1.05 -16.56
C ALA A 38 0.55 0.62 -17.82
N THR A 39 0.99 -0.43 -18.53
CA THR A 39 0.37 -0.87 -19.78
C THR A 39 -0.96 -1.56 -19.48
N VAL A 40 -2.06 -0.90 -19.85
CA VAL A 40 -3.43 -1.42 -19.71
C VAL A 40 -3.89 -2.10 -21.00
N HIS A 41 -4.64 -3.19 -20.85
CA HIS A 41 -5.23 -3.88 -22.00
C HIS A 41 -6.27 -2.96 -22.69
N PRO A 42 -6.21 -2.74 -24.02
CA PRO A 42 -7.06 -1.76 -24.72
C PRO A 42 -8.57 -2.06 -24.61
N LYS A 43 -8.96 -3.34 -24.51
CA LYS A 43 -10.36 -3.77 -24.40
C LYS A 43 -10.90 -3.89 -22.97
N PHE A 44 -10.06 -4.35 -22.02
CA PHE A 44 -10.47 -4.65 -20.65
C PHE A 44 -10.05 -3.56 -19.65
N LYS A 45 -9.21 -2.60 -20.07
CA LYS A 45 -8.66 -1.52 -19.24
C LYS A 45 -8.01 -2.01 -17.94
N THR A 46 -7.53 -3.26 -17.93
CA THR A 46 -6.86 -3.89 -16.79
C THR A 46 -5.35 -4.02 -17.04
N PRO A 47 -4.51 -3.86 -16.00
CA PRO A 47 -3.07 -4.06 -16.08
C PRO A 47 -2.73 -5.56 -16.08
N TRP A 48 -3.02 -6.24 -17.20
CA TRP A 48 -2.93 -7.69 -17.31
C TRP A 48 -1.51 -8.25 -17.08
N ILE A 49 -0.48 -7.50 -17.47
CA ILE A 49 0.93 -7.86 -17.23
C ILE A 49 1.22 -7.89 -15.72
N ASN A 50 0.76 -6.88 -14.98
CA ASN A 50 0.95 -6.83 -13.52
C ASN A 50 0.24 -7.98 -12.84
N THR A 51 -1.01 -8.26 -13.24
CA THR A 51 -1.78 -9.35 -12.66
C THR A 51 -1.12 -10.71 -12.89
N LEU A 52 -0.64 -10.96 -14.10
CA LEU A 52 0.04 -12.21 -14.42
C LEU A 52 1.38 -12.34 -13.70
N LEU A 53 2.17 -11.27 -13.66
CA LEU A 53 3.47 -11.24 -13.00
C LEU A 53 3.34 -11.43 -11.49
N VAL A 54 2.45 -10.67 -10.84
CA VAL A 54 2.18 -10.81 -9.41
C VAL A 54 1.63 -12.20 -9.10
N GLY A 55 0.68 -12.69 -9.90
CA GLY A 55 0.13 -14.04 -9.73
C GLY A 55 1.18 -15.14 -9.86
N ALA A 56 2.06 -15.04 -10.86
CA ALA A 56 3.15 -15.99 -11.06
C ALA A 56 4.14 -15.97 -9.89
N ILE A 57 4.57 -14.78 -9.45
CA ILE A 57 5.47 -14.64 -8.29
C ILE A 57 4.83 -15.21 -7.03
N THR A 58 3.56 -14.89 -6.76
CA THR A 58 2.83 -15.41 -5.60
C THR A 58 2.66 -16.93 -5.67
N ALA A 59 2.36 -17.50 -6.85
CA ALA A 59 2.23 -18.94 -7.03
C ALA A 59 3.55 -19.68 -6.77
N VAL A 60 4.67 -19.13 -7.25
CA VAL A 60 6.00 -19.67 -6.97
C VAL A 60 6.32 -19.54 -5.47
N ALA A 61 6.09 -18.37 -4.87
CA ALA A 61 6.34 -18.18 -3.43
C ALA A 61 5.51 -19.16 -2.57
N ALA A 62 4.23 -19.34 -2.88
CA ALA A 62 3.34 -20.26 -2.18
C ALA A 62 3.72 -21.74 -2.34
N GLY A 63 4.39 -22.10 -3.43
CA GLY A 63 4.83 -23.48 -3.70
C GLY A 63 6.17 -23.85 -3.04
N PHE A 64 7.05 -22.88 -2.83
CA PHE A 64 8.43 -23.12 -2.37
C PHE A 64 8.72 -22.69 -0.93
N PHE A 65 7.92 -21.79 -0.35
CA PHE A 65 8.18 -21.27 0.99
C PHE A 65 7.15 -21.77 2.02
N ASP A 66 7.61 -21.90 3.27
CA ASP A 66 6.77 -22.29 4.40
C ASP A 66 5.78 -21.16 4.77
N ILE A 67 4.54 -21.54 5.08
CA ILE A 67 3.47 -20.62 5.48
C ILE A 67 3.82 -19.82 6.72
N ASN A 68 4.61 -20.38 7.65
CA ASN A 68 5.01 -19.67 8.87
C ASN A 68 5.96 -18.51 8.54
N VAL A 69 6.93 -18.75 7.67
CA VAL A 69 7.89 -17.72 7.24
C VAL A 69 7.17 -16.63 6.44
N LEU A 70 6.27 -17.02 5.52
CA LEU A 70 5.45 -16.05 4.77
C LEU A 70 4.54 -15.23 5.68
N GLY A 71 3.98 -15.86 6.73
CA GLY A 71 3.17 -15.22 7.75
C GLY A 71 3.96 -14.15 8.51
N ASP A 72 5.15 -14.51 9.00
CA ASP A 72 6.03 -13.58 9.72
C ASP A 72 6.46 -12.41 8.83
N MET A 73 6.83 -12.67 7.58
CA MET A 73 7.19 -11.63 6.60
C MET A 73 6.03 -10.69 6.30
N THR A 74 4.83 -11.23 6.13
CA THR A 74 3.62 -10.44 5.88
C THR A 74 3.27 -9.59 7.11
N SER A 75 3.37 -10.16 8.32
CA SER A 75 3.10 -9.48 9.58
C SER A 75 4.06 -8.29 9.79
N VAL A 76 5.36 -8.48 9.58
CA VAL A 76 6.33 -7.38 9.70
C VAL A 76 6.05 -6.25 8.69
N GLY A 77 5.65 -6.61 7.46
CA GLY A 77 5.29 -5.64 6.43
C GLY A 77 4.04 -4.83 6.78
N THR A 78 2.99 -5.47 7.30
CA THR A 78 1.76 -4.78 7.71
C THR A 78 1.98 -3.90 8.95
N LEU A 79 2.77 -4.37 9.93
CA LEU A 79 3.17 -3.56 11.09
C LEU A 79 3.96 -2.33 10.67
N ALA A 80 4.91 -2.47 9.74
CA ALA A 80 5.64 -1.34 9.19
C ALA A 80 4.73 -0.35 8.45
N ALA A 81 3.79 -0.85 7.64
CA ALA A 81 2.80 0.00 6.97
C ALA A 81 1.91 0.75 7.97
N PHE A 82 1.45 0.09 9.03
CA PHE A 82 0.66 0.74 10.09
C PHE A 82 1.45 1.80 10.84
N ALA A 83 2.73 1.54 11.16
CA ALA A 83 3.60 2.54 11.76
C ALA A 83 3.74 3.79 10.86
N ILE A 84 3.95 3.59 9.54
CA ILE A 84 4.03 4.68 8.56
C ILE A 84 2.70 5.44 8.44
N VAL A 85 1.56 4.76 8.49
CA VAL A 85 0.23 5.40 8.47
C VAL A 85 0.04 6.26 9.71
N CYS A 86 0.37 5.75 10.90
CA CYS A 86 0.28 6.52 12.14
C CYS A 86 1.18 7.77 12.10
N LEU A 87 2.41 7.63 11.59
CA LEU A 87 3.32 8.77 11.37
C LEU A 87 2.76 9.76 10.35
N SER A 88 2.21 9.26 9.25
CA SER A 88 1.59 10.07 8.18
C SER A 88 0.42 10.90 8.72
N VAL A 89 -0.39 10.36 9.63
CA VAL A 89 -1.49 11.11 10.26
C VAL A 89 -0.97 12.26 11.13
N ILE A 90 0.10 12.04 11.91
CA ILE A 90 0.74 13.10 12.71
C ILE A 90 1.35 14.16 11.80
N TYR A 91 2.04 13.73 10.74
CA TYR A 91 2.69 14.60 9.77
C TYR A 91 1.66 15.47 9.03
N LEU A 92 0.62 14.87 8.45
CA LEU A 92 -0.43 15.59 7.71
C LEU A 92 -1.15 16.61 8.60
N ARG A 93 -1.37 16.30 9.88
CA ARG A 93 -1.96 17.25 10.83
C ARG A 93 -1.08 18.46 11.12
N ARG A 94 0.25 18.32 11.01
CA ARG A 94 1.19 19.45 11.13
C ARG A 94 1.34 20.23 9.82
N THR A 95 1.41 19.53 8.69
CA THR A 95 1.71 20.16 7.39
C THR A 95 0.50 20.82 6.74
N ALA A 96 -0.71 20.28 6.93
CA ALA A 96 -1.93 20.79 6.33
C ALA A 96 -3.03 20.99 7.38
N PRO A 97 -2.93 22.06 8.22
CA PRO A 97 -3.88 22.34 9.27
C PRO A 97 -5.28 22.74 8.74
N GLU A 98 -5.33 23.39 7.57
CA GLU A 98 -6.51 24.03 6.95
C GLU A 98 -7.41 23.08 6.14
N LEU A 99 -7.06 21.80 5.98
CA LEU A 99 -7.86 20.86 5.18
C LEU A 99 -9.20 20.56 5.88
N PRO A 100 -10.35 20.56 5.16
CA PRO A 100 -11.62 20.13 5.72
C PRO A 100 -11.56 18.64 6.07
N ARG A 101 -11.73 18.32 7.36
CA ARG A 101 -11.64 16.94 7.88
C ARG A 101 -13.03 16.40 8.15
N GLY A 102 -13.54 15.53 7.28
CA GLY A 102 -14.83 14.86 7.49
C GLY A 102 -14.84 13.95 8.73
N PHE A 103 -13.68 13.40 9.13
CA PHE A 103 -13.51 12.63 10.36
C PHE A 103 -12.22 13.04 11.07
N SER A 104 -12.31 13.36 12.37
CA SER A 104 -11.17 13.65 13.22
C SER A 104 -11.01 12.58 14.29
N VAL A 105 -9.78 12.10 14.49
CA VAL A 105 -9.49 11.03 15.46
C VAL A 105 -9.83 11.53 16.87
N PRO A 106 -10.79 10.90 17.58
CA PRO A 106 -11.05 11.22 18.97
C PRO A 106 -9.80 10.81 19.76
N LEU A 107 -9.16 11.73 20.49
CA LEU A 107 -7.90 11.52 21.24
C LEU A 107 -6.58 11.62 20.43
N TYR A 108 -6.55 12.41 19.35
CA TYR A 108 -5.27 12.87 18.79
C TYR A 108 -4.47 13.69 19.82
N PRO A 109 -3.17 13.45 20.06
CA PRO A 109 -2.24 12.55 19.35
C PRO A 109 -1.95 11.20 20.04
N VAL A 110 -2.66 10.87 21.13
CA VAL A 110 -2.39 9.66 21.95
C VAL A 110 -2.60 8.38 21.14
N VAL A 111 -3.67 8.32 20.35
CA VAL A 111 -4.01 7.12 19.55
C VAL A 111 -2.92 6.77 18.53
N PRO A 112 -2.43 7.69 17.66
CA PRO A 112 -1.31 7.42 16.77
C PRO A 112 -0.02 6.99 17.50
N ILE A 113 0.30 7.62 18.64
CA ILE A 113 1.52 7.31 19.39
C ILE A 113 1.45 5.89 19.97
N LEU A 114 0.34 5.51 20.60
CA LEU A 114 0.14 4.15 21.09
C LEU A 114 0.17 3.13 19.95
N GLY A 115 -0.37 3.48 18.78
CA GLY A 115 -0.28 2.65 17.57
C GLY A 115 1.16 2.38 17.16
N ILE A 116 2.00 3.43 17.10
CA ILE A 116 3.42 3.31 16.78
C ILE A 116 4.15 2.45 17.82
N LEU A 117 3.93 2.71 19.11
CA LEU A 117 4.55 1.94 20.20
C LEU A 117 4.17 0.45 20.13
N SER A 118 2.90 0.15 19.86
CA SER A 118 2.41 -1.22 19.70
C SER A 118 3.04 -1.91 18.47
N CYS A 119 3.12 -1.21 17.33
CA CYS A 119 3.75 -1.76 16.13
C CYS A 119 5.23 -2.04 16.36
N ILE A 120 5.97 -1.12 17.00
CA ILE A 120 7.39 -1.31 17.33
C ILE A 120 7.56 -2.49 18.27
N TYR A 121 6.73 -2.59 19.31
CA TYR A 121 6.78 -3.71 20.25
C TYR A 121 6.60 -5.06 19.53
N LEU A 122 5.59 -5.17 18.66
CA LEU A 122 5.36 -6.41 17.91
C LEU A 122 6.49 -6.72 16.93
N ILE A 123 7.08 -5.72 16.28
CA ILE A 123 8.26 -5.91 15.41
C ILE A 123 9.43 -6.54 16.19
N THR A 124 9.63 -6.18 17.48
CA THR A 124 10.69 -6.80 18.30
C THR A 124 10.46 -8.27 18.63
N THR A 125 9.23 -8.76 18.51
CA THR A 125 8.89 -10.18 18.77
C THR A 125 9.14 -11.09 17.57
N VAL A 126 9.34 -10.52 16.38
CA VAL A 126 9.55 -11.28 15.13
C VAL A 126 11.02 -11.74 15.03
N PRO A 127 11.28 -12.97 14.52
CA PRO A 127 12.63 -13.49 14.37
C PRO A 127 13.56 -12.57 13.56
N TRP A 128 14.81 -12.49 14.01
CA TRP A 128 15.83 -11.60 13.43
C TRP A 128 16.05 -11.83 11.93
N ASN A 129 15.94 -13.08 11.46
CA ASN A 129 16.10 -13.43 10.05
C ASN A 129 15.08 -12.71 9.15
N VAL A 130 13.83 -12.59 9.61
CA VAL A 130 12.75 -11.91 8.88
C VAL A 130 12.97 -10.41 8.87
N LEU A 131 13.43 -9.83 9.98
CA LEU A 131 13.76 -8.41 10.06
C LEU A 131 14.91 -8.02 9.12
N VAL A 132 15.98 -8.81 9.08
CA VAL A 132 17.11 -8.58 8.16
C VAL A 132 16.67 -8.67 6.71
N PHE A 133 15.85 -9.68 6.36
CA PHE A 133 15.28 -9.79 5.01
C PHE A 133 14.41 -8.57 4.67
N PHE A 134 13.54 -8.14 5.59
CA PHE A 134 12.68 -6.97 5.41
C PHE A 134 13.49 -5.68 5.22
N LEU A 135 14.57 -5.50 5.99
CA LEU A 135 15.49 -4.37 5.84
C LEU A 135 16.18 -4.38 4.47
N TRP A 136 16.66 -5.55 4.01
CA TRP A 136 17.22 -5.69 2.67
C TRP A 136 16.20 -5.42 1.57
N TYR A 137 14.97 -5.89 1.76
CA TYR A 137 13.87 -5.64 0.84
C TYR A 137 13.54 -4.13 0.77
N MET A 138 13.45 -3.45 1.91
CA MET A 138 13.28 -2.00 1.97
C MET A 138 14.44 -1.24 1.34
N ALA A 139 15.68 -1.64 1.64
CA ALA A 139 16.86 -1.06 1.02
C ALA A 139 16.83 -1.24 -0.51
N GLY A 140 16.47 -2.43 -1.00
CA GLY A 140 16.30 -2.69 -2.42
C GLY A 140 15.23 -1.81 -3.06
N GLY A 141 14.08 -1.63 -2.38
CA GLY A 141 13.03 -0.72 -2.81
C GLY A 141 13.48 0.74 -2.89
N VAL A 142 14.24 1.22 -1.89
CA VAL A 142 14.81 2.57 -1.87
C VAL A 142 15.85 2.73 -2.98
N VAL A 143 16.74 1.76 -3.18
CA VAL A 143 17.74 1.80 -4.27
C VAL A 143 17.04 1.83 -5.62
N LEU A 144 16.02 1.00 -5.84
CA LEU A 144 15.23 1.02 -7.07
C LEU A 144 14.51 2.36 -7.26
N TYR A 145 13.98 2.95 -6.18
CA TYR A 145 13.40 4.29 -6.18
C TYR A 145 14.42 5.37 -6.54
N PHE A 146 15.62 5.36 -5.97
CA PHE A 146 16.64 6.37 -6.28
C PHE A 146 17.24 6.18 -7.68
N ALA A 147 17.48 4.94 -8.11
CA ALA A 147 18.06 4.63 -9.41
C ALA A 147 17.09 4.93 -10.56
N TYR A 148 15.81 4.57 -10.43
CA TYR A 148 14.81 4.76 -11.47
C TYR A 148 13.95 6.03 -11.25
N GLY A 149 13.48 6.24 -10.02
CA GLY A 149 12.62 7.35 -9.64
C GLY A 149 13.29 8.71 -9.73
N MET A 150 14.59 8.88 -9.42
CA MET A 150 15.23 10.19 -9.65
C MET A 150 15.42 10.52 -11.13
N HIS A 151 15.62 9.52 -11.99
CA HIS A 151 15.94 9.75 -13.41
C HIS A 151 14.68 9.88 -14.29
N ASN A 152 13.53 9.36 -13.83
CA ASN A 152 12.31 9.24 -14.64
C ASN A 152 11.03 9.76 -13.93
N SER A 153 11.11 10.37 -12.74
CA SER A 153 9.93 10.95 -12.09
C SER A 153 9.37 12.12 -12.88
N ASN A 154 8.12 11.99 -13.33
CA ASN A 154 7.35 13.04 -14.00
C ASN A 154 7.08 14.27 -13.11
N LEU A 155 7.33 14.18 -11.79
CA LEU A 155 7.31 15.33 -10.87
C LEU A 155 8.35 16.42 -11.23
N GLN A 156 9.37 16.09 -12.02
CA GLN A 156 10.33 17.07 -12.55
C GLN A 156 9.94 17.61 -13.95
N ARG A 157 8.98 16.98 -14.65
CA ARG A 157 8.59 17.34 -16.03
C ARG A 157 7.30 18.14 -16.16
N GLY A 158 6.51 18.32 -15.09
CA GLY A 158 5.31 19.16 -15.14
C GLY A 158 4.25 18.71 -16.16
N GLU A 159 4.22 17.43 -16.53
CA GLU A 159 3.16 16.92 -17.40
C GLU A 159 1.83 16.88 -16.63
N PRO A 160 0.71 17.28 -17.25
CA PRO A 160 -0.57 17.36 -16.56
C PRO A 160 -0.90 16.00 -15.96
N GLN A 161 -1.03 15.97 -14.65
CA GLN A 161 -1.71 14.90 -13.95
C GLN A 161 -3.09 14.80 -14.58
N VAL A 162 -3.32 13.78 -15.43
CA VAL A 162 -4.66 13.48 -15.92
C VAL A 162 -5.44 13.10 -14.67
N ASP A 163 -6.19 14.05 -14.12
CA ASP A 163 -6.95 13.82 -12.91
C ASP A 163 -7.83 12.58 -13.08
N ALA A 164 -8.15 11.95 -11.95
CA ALA A 164 -9.28 11.04 -11.94
C ALA A 164 -10.46 11.75 -12.62
N PRO A 165 -11.26 11.08 -13.48
CA PRO A 165 -12.47 11.70 -13.99
C PRO A 165 -13.21 12.24 -12.77
N ASP A 166 -13.51 13.55 -12.78
CA ASP A 166 -14.14 14.29 -11.69
C ASP A 166 -15.27 13.44 -11.09
N MET A 167 -14.93 12.72 -10.01
CA MET A 167 -15.88 11.96 -9.23
C MET A 167 -16.50 13.04 -8.35
N GLY A 168 -17.39 13.83 -8.95
CA GLY A 168 -17.88 15.11 -8.45
C GLY A 168 -17.86 15.17 -6.94
N GLU A 169 -17.22 16.20 -6.40
CA GLU A 169 -17.08 16.46 -4.97
C GLU A 169 -18.30 15.90 -4.23
N TYR A 170 -18.08 14.90 -3.38
CA TYR A 170 -19.09 14.54 -2.41
C TYR A 170 -19.22 15.72 -1.46
N VAL A 171 -20.11 16.66 -1.81
CA VAL A 171 -20.61 17.70 -0.94
C VAL A 171 -21.36 16.96 0.14
N ALA A 172 -20.70 16.69 1.26
CA ALA A 172 -21.37 16.16 2.44
C ALA A 172 -22.52 17.12 2.76
N PRO A 173 -23.76 16.61 2.97
CA PRO A 173 -24.85 17.49 3.38
C PRO A 173 -24.42 18.14 4.68
N VAL A 174 -24.20 19.45 4.63
CA VAL A 174 -24.01 20.28 5.82
C VAL A 174 -25.32 20.13 6.57
N GLY A 175 -25.33 19.26 7.57
CA GLY A 175 -26.50 19.09 8.43
C GLY A 175 -26.82 20.46 9.00
N GLU A 176 -27.95 21.01 8.59
CA GLU A 176 -28.62 22.11 9.27
C GLU A 176 -28.74 21.72 10.75
N GLN A 177 -27.94 22.39 11.58
CA GLN A 177 -28.09 22.29 13.03
C GLN A 177 -29.31 23.13 13.42
N PRO A 178 -30.23 22.60 14.24
CA PRO A 178 -31.39 23.33 14.75
C PRO A 178 -31.02 24.40 15.78
#